data_AF-A0A9D8SJC9-F1
#
_entry.id   AF-A0A9D8SJC9-F1
#
_cell.length_a   1.000
_cell.length_b   1.000
_cell.length_c   1.000
_cell.angle_alpha   90.00
_cell.angle_beta   90.00
_cell.angle_gamma   90.00
#
_symmetry.space_group_name_H-M   'P 1'
#
loop_
_entity.id
_entity.type
_entity.pdbx_description
1 polymer ?
#
loop_
_entity_poly.entity_id
_entity_poly.type
_entity_poly.pdbx_seq_one_letter_code
_entity_poly.pdbx_strand_id
1 'polypeptide(L)'
;MRTNSSSASRTAGKQTFGKNAPGFTLIELLVVISIIGVLVGLLLPAVQTAREAARQAQCLNNQKQLALAFVQYSTSHGGLLPASYSVNPVQSGWTIDLLPHLDAENFLKDWDLESDFHAGDNRNLLKRFNSSFHCPSTPDGRRIAECTEDLKGNAVSVSGSVSDYYVHAGGVPVSEYGKTAVYGNVLGVGTRLQADAEDGISQTILVNEQSGRPNLWKEGKKDGSLTVSGASRSLWAAAPVTQIPSWLRERDRVVNYSNEAFYSFHSAGSYAGFLDGSARLISVRALPYIVLALNTRDGGEDVRVDDLELDSYDESFLKNGIYPNGKSTN
;
A
#
# COMPACT_ATOMS: atom_id res chain seq x y z
N MET A 1 -100.67 19.88 26.17
CA MET A 1 -100.82 18.94 27.31
C MET A 1 -99.70 17.90 27.20
N ARG A 2 -98.97 17.67 28.30
CA ARG A 2 -97.67 17.00 28.36
C ARG A 2 -97.75 15.49 28.13
N THR A 3 -96.73 14.91 27.50
CA THR A 3 -96.31 13.51 27.72
C THR A 3 -94.80 13.40 27.85
N ASN A 4 -94.40 12.41 28.64
CA ASN A 4 -93.11 12.18 29.31
C ASN A 4 -91.89 11.98 28.40
N SER A 5 -90.70 12.24 28.95
CA SER A 5 -89.61 11.26 28.88
C SER A 5 -88.69 11.37 30.10
N SER A 6 -88.49 10.22 30.75
CA SER A 6 -87.61 9.97 31.90
C SER A 6 -86.21 9.63 31.38
N SER A 7 -85.19 10.24 31.98
CA SER A 7 -83.77 10.06 31.63
C SER A 7 -83.17 8.82 32.33
N ALA A 8 -82.65 7.89 31.53
CA ALA A 8 -81.85 6.76 32.01
C ALA A 8 -80.35 7.13 32.01
N SER A 9 -79.73 7.10 33.19
CA SER A 9 -78.29 7.27 33.40
C SER A 9 -77.53 5.99 33.04
N ARG A 10 -76.52 6.07 32.16
CA ARG A 10 -75.59 4.96 31.85
C ARG A 10 -74.34 5.10 32.73
N THR A 11 -74.11 4.13 33.60
CA THR A 11 -72.85 3.95 34.33
C THR A 11 -71.81 3.25 33.44
N ALA A 12 -70.69 3.92 33.18
CA ALA A 12 -69.55 3.36 32.45
C ALA A 12 -68.73 2.44 33.37
N GLY A 13 -68.61 1.16 33.01
CA GLY A 13 -67.73 0.20 33.67
C GLY A 13 -66.26 0.49 33.36
N LYS A 14 -65.45 0.73 34.40
CA LYS A 14 -64.00 0.90 34.33
C LYS A 14 -63.36 -0.50 34.26
N GLN A 15 -62.85 -0.92 33.11
CA GLN A 15 -62.00 -2.11 33.03
C GLN A 15 -60.58 -1.76 33.49
N THR A 16 -60.15 -2.33 34.61
CA THR A 16 -58.79 -2.22 35.15
C THR A 16 -57.92 -3.34 34.59
N PHE A 17 -56.97 -3.01 33.70
CA PHE A 17 -55.91 -3.94 33.31
C PHE A 17 -55.01 -4.21 34.54
N GLY A 18 -55.10 -5.41 35.11
CA GLY A 18 -54.17 -5.87 36.13
C GLY A 18 -52.77 -5.93 35.55
N LYS A 19 -51.92 -4.95 35.90
CA LYS A 19 -50.50 -4.93 35.54
C LYS A 19 -49.72 -5.89 36.45
N ASN A 20 -49.80 -7.19 36.17
CA ASN A 20 -48.83 -8.16 36.69
C ASN A 20 -47.65 -8.22 35.73
N ALA A 21 -46.78 -7.20 35.76
CA ALA A 21 -45.44 -7.33 35.19
C ALA A 21 -44.53 -7.85 36.32
N PRO A 22 -43.90 -9.03 36.18
CA PRO A 22 -42.91 -9.47 37.16
C PRO A 22 -41.76 -8.46 37.22
N GLY A 23 -41.44 -7.98 38.42
CA GLY A 23 -40.30 -7.07 38.64
C GLY A 23 -38.99 -7.82 38.46
N PHE A 24 -38.08 -7.25 37.68
CA PHE A 24 -36.76 -7.81 37.42
C PHE A 24 -35.87 -7.66 38.66
N THR A 25 -35.22 -8.73 39.09
CA THR A 25 -34.32 -8.69 40.27
C THR A 25 -32.93 -8.17 39.87
N LEU A 26 -32.25 -7.53 40.82
CA LEU A 26 -30.88 -7.02 40.61
C LEU A 26 -29.91 -8.14 40.22
N ILE A 27 -30.10 -9.35 40.77
CA ILE A 27 -29.32 -10.54 40.43
C ILE A 27 -29.52 -10.96 38.98
N GLU A 28 -30.76 -11.00 38.48
CA GLU A 28 -31.03 -11.36 37.09
C GLU A 28 -30.37 -10.38 36.11
N LEU A 29 -30.36 -9.09 36.44
CA LEU A 29 -29.66 -8.08 35.64
C LEU A 29 -28.14 -8.29 35.66
N LEU A 30 -27.58 -8.56 36.84
CA LEU A 30 -26.14 -8.73 37.02
C LEU A 30 -25.63 -9.95 36.25
N VAL A 31 -26.35 -11.08 36.31
CA VAL A 31 -25.99 -12.29 35.57
C VAL A 31 -25.99 -12.03 34.07
N VAL A 32 -27.02 -11.36 33.53
CA VAL A 32 -27.10 -11.07 32.09
C VAL A 32 -25.95 -10.16 31.65
N ILE A 33 -25.65 -9.09 32.38
CA ILE A 33 -24.54 -8.20 32.06
C ILE A 33 -23.20 -8.95 32.15
N SER A 34 -23.03 -9.85 33.13
CA SER A 34 -21.81 -10.65 33.25
C SER A 34 -21.61 -11.59 32.05
N ILE A 35 -22.67 -12.23 31.57
CA ILE A 35 -22.60 -13.12 30.39
C ILE A 35 -22.29 -12.30 29.13
N ILE A 36 -22.98 -11.18 28.91
CA ILE A 36 -22.68 -10.28 27.78
C ILE A 36 -21.25 -9.77 27.85
N GLY A 37 -20.77 -9.40 29.04
CA GLY A 37 -19.39 -8.94 29.27
C GLY A 37 -18.35 -10.00 28.87
N VAL A 38 -18.56 -11.26 29.25
CA VAL A 38 -17.68 -12.37 28.85
C VAL A 38 -17.74 -12.61 27.34
N LEU A 39 -18.94 -12.65 26.75
CA LEU A 39 -19.10 -12.84 25.31
C LEU A 39 -18.42 -11.73 24.50
N VAL A 40 -18.64 -10.47 24.86
CA VAL A 40 -18.00 -9.32 24.20
C VAL A 40 -16.48 -9.34 24.42
N GLY A 41 -16.02 -9.68 25.63
CA GLY A 41 -14.60 -9.79 25.96
C GLY A 41 -13.87 -10.83 25.11
N LEU A 42 -14.52 -11.95 24.77
CA LEU A 42 -13.96 -12.98 23.89
C LEU A 42 -14.09 -12.61 22.40
N LEU A 43 -15.14 -11.89 22.01
CA LEU A 43 -15.40 -11.53 20.61
C LEU A 43 -14.54 -10.35 20.12
N LEU A 44 -14.20 -9.38 20.98
CA LEU A 44 -13.52 -8.16 20.55
C LEU A 44 -12.13 -8.42 19.93
N PRO A 45 -11.23 -9.24 20.55
CA PRO A 45 -9.94 -9.57 19.94
C PRO A 45 -10.09 -10.37 18.62
N ALA A 46 -11.08 -11.26 18.57
CA ALA A 46 -11.37 -12.06 17.38
C ALA A 46 -11.85 -11.19 16.20
N VAL A 47 -12.70 -10.19 16.46
CA VAL A 47 -13.16 -9.27 15.41
C VAL A 47 -12.02 -8.38 14.90
N GLN A 48 -11.09 -7.97 15.76
CA GLN A 48 -9.95 -7.15 15.36
C GLN A 48 -8.96 -7.93 14.48
N THR A 49 -8.62 -9.16 14.86
CA THR A 49 -7.76 -10.05 14.06
C THR A 49 -8.39 -10.37 12.71
N ALA A 50 -9.70 -10.64 12.66
CA ALA A 50 -10.42 -10.86 11.41
C ALA A 50 -10.41 -9.62 10.49
N ARG A 51 -10.57 -8.41 11.06
CA ARG A 51 -10.49 -7.16 10.29
C ARG A 51 -9.11 -6.93 9.70
N GLU A 52 -8.05 -7.21 10.44
CA GLU A 52 -6.69 -7.06 9.93
C GLU A 52 -6.38 -8.08 8.84
N ALA A 53 -6.80 -9.34 9.01
CA ALA A 53 -6.68 -10.35 7.96
C ALA A 53 -7.41 -9.94 6.67
N ALA A 54 -8.58 -9.32 6.77
CA ALA A 54 -9.31 -8.80 5.61
C ALA A 54 -8.55 -7.66 4.92
N ARG A 55 -7.94 -6.74 5.69
CA ARG A 55 -7.11 -5.67 5.13
C ARG A 55 -5.85 -6.19 4.45
N GLN A 56 -5.20 -7.19 5.05
CA GLN A 56 -4.06 -7.89 4.46
C GLN A 56 -4.43 -8.56 3.13
N ALA A 57 -5.54 -9.30 3.10
CA ALA A 57 -6.04 -9.94 1.89
C ALA A 57 -6.33 -8.91 0.78
N GLN A 58 -6.91 -7.77 1.15
CA GLN A 58 -7.18 -6.69 0.19
C GLN A 58 -5.89 -6.01 -0.31
N CYS A 59 -4.90 -5.75 0.56
CA CYS A 59 -3.61 -5.20 0.13
C CYS A 59 -2.86 -6.17 -0.79
N LEU A 60 -2.81 -7.45 -0.45
CA LEU A 60 -2.24 -8.50 -1.29
C LEU A 60 -2.95 -8.57 -2.65
N ASN A 61 -4.28 -8.47 -2.67
CA ASN A 61 -5.03 -8.42 -3.91
C ASN A 61 -4.71 -7.17 -4.75
N ASN A 62 -4.59 -5.98 -4.14
CA ASN A 62 -4.20 -4.77 -4.85
C ASN A 62 -2.82 -4.94 -5.50
N GLN A 63 -1.83 -5.48 -4.77
CA GLN A 63 -0.50 -5.76 -5.34
C GLN A 63 -0.56 -6.79 -6.47
N LYS A 64 -1.37 -7.84 -6.33
CA LYS A 64 -1.58 -8.84 -7.38
C LYS A 64 -2.21 -8.21 -8.63
N GLN A 65 -3.21 -7.35 -8.47
CA GLN A 65 -3.87 -6.65 -9.57
C GLN A 65 -2.90 -5.70 -10.29
N LEU A 66 -2.08 -4.95 -9.55
CA LEU A 66 -1.05 -4.09 -10.14
C LEU A 66 -0.02 -4.93 -10.91
N ALA A 67 0.52 -5.98 -10.31
CA ALA A 67 1.51 -6.86 -10.95
C ALA A 67 0.94 -7.51 -12.24
N LEU A 68 -0.31 -7.98 -12.20
CA LEU A 68 -0.99 -8.51 -13.39
C LEU A 68 -1.24 -7.43 -14.45
N ALA A 69 -1.60 -6.21 -14.05
CA ALA A 69 -1.80 -5.10 -14.98
C ALA A 69 -0.51 -4.77 -15.75
N PHE A 70 0.65 -4.82 -15.10
CA PHE A 70 1.94 -4.70 -15.80
C PHE A 70 2.19 -5.81 -16.81
N VAL A 71 1.89 -7.07 -16.48
CA VAL A 71 2.02 -8.20 -17.41
C VAL A 71 1.05 -8.05 -18.61
N GLN A 72 -0.18 -7.60 -18.35
CA GLN A 72 -1.16 -7.32 -19.40
C GLN A 72 -0.71 -6.18 -20.31
N TYR A 73 -0.21 -5.09 -19.74
CA TYR A 73 0.39 -3.99 -20.49
C TYR A 73 1.55 -4.50 -21.37
N SER A 74 2.45 -5.30 -20.79
CA SER A 74 3.57 -5.89 -21.54
C SER A 74 3.09 -6.73 -22.72
N THR A 75 2.04 -7.51 -22.53
CA THR A 75 1.45 -8.34 -23.60
C THR A 75 0.90 -7.49 -24.75
N SER A 76 0.21 -6.38 -24.46
CA SER A 76 -0.32 -5.48 -25.49
C SER A 76 0.74 -4.56 -26.13
N HIS A 77 1.90 -4.38 -25.49
CA HIS A 77 2.98 -3.47 -25.93
C HIS A 77 4.24 -4.22 -26.40
N GLY A 78 4.09 -5.44 -26.94
CA GLY A 78 5.20 -6.17 -27.57
C GLY A 78 6.31 -6.61 -26.61
N GLY A 79 5.94 -6.90 -25.37
CA GLY A 79 6.83 -7.30 -24.29
C GLY A 79 7.38 -6.13 -23.46
N LEU A 80 7.09 -4.88 -23.82
CA LEU A 80 7.60 -3.71 -23.12
C LEU A 80 6.83 -3.43 -21.83
N LEU A 81 7.55 -3.19 -20.75
CA LEU A 81 6.99 -2.63 -19.53
C LEU A 81 6.74 -1.12 -19.72
N PRO A 82 5.77 -0.53 -19.01
CA PRO A 82 5.58 0.90 -19.02
C PRO A 82 6.82 1.57 -18.40
N ALA A 83 7.10 2.81 -18.79
CA ALA A 83 8.12 3.59 -18.11
C ALA A 83 7.63 3.98 -16.71
N SER A 84 8.52 4.08 -15.72
CA SER A 84 8.15 4.62 -14.40
C SER A 84 7.45 5.97 -14.50
N TYR A 85 7.94 6.79 -15.43
CA TYR A 85 7.34 8.04 -15.81
C TYR A 85 7.79 8.46 -17.22
N SER A 86 6.98 9.28 -17.87
CA SER A 86 7.32 9.99 -19.10
C SER A 86 7.40 11.48 -18.83
N VAL A 87 8.24 12.17 -19.59
CA VAL A 87 8.31 13.65 -19.61
C VAL A 87 8.07 14.24 -21.00
N ASN A 88 7.95 13.38 -22.03
CA ASN A 88 7.81 13.77 -23.43
C ASN A 88 6.89 12.77 -24.17
N PRO A 89 5.93 13.22 -24.99
CA PRO A 89 5.49 14.60 -25.12
C PRO A 89 4.77 15.12 -23.87
N VAL A 90 4.18 14.21 -23.09
CA VAL A 90 3.35 14.50 -21.91
C VAL A 90 3.99 13.93 -20.65
N GLN A 91 3.87 14.66 -19.54
CA GLN A 91 4.30 14.24 -18.21
C GLN A 91 3.26 13.33 -17.56
N SER A 92 3.61 12.06 -17.33
CA SER A 92 2.74 11.05 -16.71
C SER A 92 3.55 9.97 -16.00
N GLY A 93 2.89 9.23 -15.11
CA GLY A 93 3.47 8.10 -14.39
C GLY A 93 2.95 6.77 -14.89
N TRP A 94 3.66 5.70 -14.54
CA TRP A 94 3.29 4.31 -14.86
C TRP A 94 1.84 3.95 -14.51
N THR A 95 1.26 4.60 -13.49
CA THR A 95 -0.11 4.35 -13.04
C THR A 95 -1.15 4.69 -14.10
N ILE A 96 -0.91 5.72 -14.92
CA ILE A 96 -1.81 6.13 -16.01
C ILE A 96 -1.82 5.07 -17.10
N ASP A 97 -0.65 4.57 -17.47
CA ASP A 97 -0.47 3.51 -18.47
C ASP A 97 -1.17 2.20 -18.05
N LEU A 98 -1.30 1.95 -16.74
CA LEU A 98 -1.99 0.78 -16.22
C LEU A 98 -3.49 0.96 -16.03
N LEU A 99 -4.04 2.19 -16.07
CA LEU A 99 -5.49 2.40 -15.88
C LEU A 99 -6.37 1.54 -16.80
N PRO A 100 -6.06 1.33 -18.10
CA PRO A 100 -6.85 0.46 -18.97
C PRO A 100 -6.82 -1.03 -18.56
N HIS A 101 -5.81 -1.42 -17.79
CA HIS A 101 -5.59 -2.79 -17.30
C HIS A 101 -6.06 -2.97 -15.84
N LEU A 102 -6.54 -1.90 -15.22
CA LEU A 102 -7.18 -1.89 -13.92
C LEU A 102 -8.69 -1.71 -14.10
N ASP A 103 -9.48 -2.10 -13.09
CA ASP A 103 -10.92 -1.86 -13.06
C ASP A 103 -11.21 -0.37 -12.72
N ALA A 104 -10.76 0.52 -13.61
CA ALA A 104 -10.68 1.97 -13.42
C ALA A 104 -11.13 2.76 -14.66
N GLU A 105 -12.00 2.20 -15.50
CA GLU A 105 -12.48 2.81 -16.76
C GLU A 105 -13.03 4.24 -16.58
N ASN A 106 -13.68 4.51 -15.45
CA ASN A 106 -14.23 5.83 -15.11
C ASN A 106 -13.15 6.91 -14.91
N PHE A 107 -11.93 6.54 -14.54
CA PHE A 107 -10.81 7.49 -14.43
C PHE A 107 -10.28 7.85 -15.80
N LEU A 108 -10.11 6.85 -16.67
CA LEU A 108 -9.52 7.04 -17.99
C LEU A 108 -10.41 7.91 -18.89
N LYS A 109 -11.74 7.75 -18.80
CA LYS A 109 -12.70 8.51 -19.62
C LYS A 109 -12.56 10.04 -19.47
N ASP A 110 -12.27 10.50 -18.26
CA ASP A 110 -12.18 11.93 -17.96
C ASP A 110 -10.74 12.45 -18.09
N TRP A 111 -9.75 11.55 -18.19
CA TRP A 111 -8.34 11.89 -18.24
C TRP A 111 -7.90 12.28 -19.65
N ASP A 112 -7.26 13.44 -19.78
CA ASP A 112 -6.71 13.91 -21.05
C ASP A 112 -5.28 13.37 -21.23
N LEU A 113 -5.11 12.43 -22.16
CA LEU A 113 -3.81 11.80 -22.45
C LEU A 113 -2.82 12.73 -23.16
N GLU A 114 -3.29 13.86 -23.71
CA GLU A 114 -2.46 14.84 -24.42
C GLU A 114 -1.97 15.99 -23.51
N SER A 115 -2.38 15.99 -22.24
CA SER A 115 -2.03 17.01 -21.25
C SER A 115 -1.22 16.44 -20.08
N ASP A 116 -0.22 17.20 -19.61
CA ASP A 116 0.53 16.86 -18.40
C ASP A 116 -0.39 16.57 -17.20
N PHE A 117 0.02 15.65 -16.31
CA PHE A 117 -0.80 15.26 -15.14
C PHE A 117 -1.24 16.45 -14.26
N HIS A 118 -0.46 17.53 -14.25
CA HIS A 118 -0.69 18.74 -13.46
C HIS A 118 -1.29 19.90 -14.28
N ALA A 119 -1.59 19.68 -15.56
CA ALA A 119 -2.15 20.66 -16.49
C ALA A 119 -3.64 20.42 -16.78
N GLY A 120 -4.24 21.36 -17.52
CA GLY A 120 -5.60 21.21 -18.07
C GLY A 120 -6.66 20.78 -17.06
N ASP A 121 -7.49 19.83 -17.47
CA ASP A 121 -8.52 19.19 -16.63
C ASP A 121 -7.92 18.13 -15.69
N ASN A 122 -6.77 17.53 -16.05
CA ASN A 122 -6.10 16.48 -15.28
C ASN A 122 -5.82 16.90 -13.82
N ARG A 123 -5.44 18.17 -13.59
CA ARG A 123 -5.21 18.69 -12.23
C ARG A 123 -6.43 18.55 -11.30
N ASN A 124 -7.64 18.60 -11.85
CA ASN A 124 -8.87 18.45 -11.07
C ASN A 124 -9.15 16.97 -10.74
N LEU A 125 -8.65 16.06 -11.58
CA LEU A 125 -8.78 14.61 -11.43
C LEU A 125 -7.80 14.05 -10.41
N LEU A 126 -6.67 14.73 -10.14
CA LEU A 126 -5.66 14.29 -9.18
C LEU A 126 -6.24 14.00 -7.78
N LYS A 127 -7.29 14.73 -7.36
CA LYS A 127 -7.94 14.55 -6.06
C LYS A 127 -8.90 13.37 -5.98
N ARG A 128 -9.25 12.75 -7.12
CA ARG A 128 -10.13 11.58 -7.15
C ARG A 128 -9.41 10.41 -6.49
N PHE A 129 -10.10 9.74 -5.59
CA PHE A 129 -9.57 8.61 -4.84
C PHE A 129 -9.76 7.30 -5.61
N ASN A 130 -8.68 6.60 -5.91
CA ASN A 130 -8.70 5.28 -6.53
C ASN A 130 -8.17 4.24 -5.54
N SER A 131 -9.05 3.37 -5.02
CA SER A 131 -8.68 2.36 -4.02
C SER A 131 -7.61 1.38 -4.49
N SER A 132 -7.42 1.19 -5.79
CA SER A 132 -6.39 0.32 -6.35
C SER A 132 -4.97 0.81 -6.04
N PHE A 133 -4.81 2.12 -5.76
CA PHE A 133 -3.52 2.72 -5.41
C PHE A 133 -3.33 2.95 -3.91
N HIS A 134 -4.24 2.46 -3.07
CA HIS A 134 -4.18 2.65 -1.63
C HIS A 134 -4.15 1.33 -0.86
N CYS A 135 -3.40 1.32 0.25
CA CYS A 135 -3.44 0.22 1.20
C CYS A 135 -4.52 0.49 2.26
N PRO A 136 -5.43 -0.48 2.52
CA PRO A 136 -6.50 -0.33 3.51
C PRO A 136 -6.00 -0.32 4.97
N SER A 137 -4.75 -0.74 5.21
CA SER A 137 -4.12 -0.66 6.53
C SER A 137 -3.43 0.67 6.80
N THR A 138 -3.28 1.54 5.79
CA THR A 138 -2.67 2.85 5.99
C THR A 138 -3.53 3.75 6.89
N PRO A 139 -2.96 4.39 7.93
CA PRO A 139 -3.64 5.39 8.72
C PRO A 139 -4.16 6.54 7.86
N ASP A 140 -5.19 7.22 8.36
CA ASP A 140 -5.75 8.44 7.77
C ASP A 140 -6.44 8.27 6.40
N GLY A 141 -6.65 7.05 5.91
CA GLY A 141 -7.51 6.75 4.77
C GLY A 141 -7.15 7.55 3.50
N ARG A 142 -8.08 8.42 3.06
CA ARG A 142 -7.94 9.24 1.85
C ARG A 142 -6.99 10.42 2.11
N ARG A 143 -5.72 10.24 1.79
CA ARG A 143 -4.67 11.25 1.99
C ARG A 143 -4.43 12.07 0.73
N ILE A 144 -4.26 13.38 0.93
CA ILE A 144 -3.90 14.35 -0.11
C ILE A 144 -2.51 14.90 0.19
N ALA A 145 -1.71 15.07 -0.85
CA ALA A 145 -0.41 15.71 -0.78
C ALA A 145 -0.33 16.89 -1.75
N GLU A 146 0.55 17.84 -1.44
CA GLU A 146 0.94 18.92 -2.34
C GLU A 146 2.18 18.50 -3.13
N CYS A 147 2.11 18.70 -4.44
CA CYS A 147 3.18 18.55 -5.39
C CYS A 147 3.71 19.95 -5.74
N THR A 148 4.96 20.23 -5.35
CA THR A 148 5.61 21.51 -5.57
C THR A 148 6.56 21.52 -6.77
N GLU A 149 6.81 20.35 -7.37
CA GLU A 149 7.74 20.15 -8.49
C GLU A 149 7.19 19.12 -9.49
N ASP A 150 7.23 19.40 -10.79
CA ASP A 150 6.81 18.46 -11.86
C ASP A 150 7.84 17.33 -12.09
N LEU A 151 7.73 16.57 -13.19
CA LEU A 151 8.67 15.49 -13.50
C LEU A 151 9.94 16.00 -14.21
N LYS A 152 9.98 17.27 -14.62
CA LYS A 152 11.11 17.96 -15.25
C LYS A 152 11.91 18.81 -14.26
N GLY A 153 11.45 18.92 -13.01
CA GLY A 153 12.08 19.75 -11.98
C GLY A 153 11.57 21.19 -11.93
N ASN A 154 10.51 21.51 -12.67
CA ASN A 154 9.91 22.83 -12.66
C ASN A 154 8.97 22.99 -11.46
N ALA A 155 8.97 24.17 -10.87
CA ALA A 155 8.03 24.49 -9.78
C ALA A 155 6.58 24.43 -10.28
N VAL A 156 5.74 23.70 -9.54
CA VAL A 156 4.29 23.62 -9.76
C VAL A 156 3.57 23.72 -8.41
N SER A 157 2.25 23.88 -8.41
CA SER A 157 1.45 23.91 -7.19
C SER A 157 0.14 23.20 -7.45
N VAL A 158 0.13 21.88 -7.28
CA VAL A 158 -1.07 21.04 -7.43
C VAL A 158 -1.21 20.10 -6.23
N SER A 159 -2.44 19.76 -5.87
CA SER A 159 -2.72 18.80 -4.80
C SER A 159 -3.50 17.61 -5.33
N GLY A 160 -3.14 16.42 -4.89
CA GLY A 160 -3.76 15.18 -5.36
C GLY A 160 -3.72 14.06 -4.32
N SER A 161 -4.42 12.98 -4.62
CA SER A 161 -4.36 11.75 -3.83
C SER A 161 -2.97 11.13 -3.93
N VAL A 162 -2.47 10.61 -2.82
CA VAL A 162 -1.19 9.90 -2.79
C VAL A 162 -1.35 8.46 -3.31
N SER A 163 -0.26 7.83 -3.74
CA SER A 163 -0.20 6.37 -3.85
C SER A 163 0.37 5.77 -2.57
N ASP A 164 0.01 4.53 -2.26
CA ASP A 164 0.75 3.66 -1.33
C ASP A 164 1.56 2.59 -2.05
N TYR A 165 1.46 2.49 -3.38
CA TYR A 165 2.21 1.54 -4.19
C TYR A 165 3.15 2.27 -5.12
N TYR A 166 4.41 1.86 -5.10
CA TYR A 166 5.50 2.50 -5.80
C TYR A 166 6.31 1.48 -6.57
N VAL A 167 6.93 1.96 -7.64
CA VAL A 167 7.92 1.20 -8.38
C VAL A 167 9.30 1.70 -7.96
N HIS A 168 10.32 0.85 -8.03
CA HIS A 168 11.68 1.25 -7.68
C HIS A 168 12.44 1.66 -8.93
N ALA A 169 12.99 2.88 -8.92
CA ALA A 169 13.86 3.39 -9.99
C ALA A 169 15.28 2.79 -9.98
N GLY A 170 15.43 1.59 -9.42
CA GLY A 170 16.72 1.02 -9.04
C GLY A 170 17.24 1.58 -7.71
N GLY A 171 18.20 0.87 -7.12
CA GLY A 171 18.99 1.38 -6.00
C GLY A 171 20.23 2.14 -6.50
N VAL A 172 20.72 3.10 -5.72
CA VAL A 172 22.12 3.59 -5.79
C VAL A 172 23.06 2.38 -5.96
N PRO A 173 24.10 2.43 -6.79
CA PRO A 173 24.95 1.28 -7.07
C PRO A 173 25.41 0.56 -5.80
N VAL A 174 25.45 -0.76 -5.88
CA VAL A 174 26.14 -1.65 -4.94
C VAL A 174 27.65 -1.60 -5.27
N SER A 175 28.17 -0.40 -5.59
CA SER A 175 29.57 -0.17 -5.96
C SER A 175 30.51 -0.28 -4.76
N GLU A 176 29.98 -0.32 -3.54
CA GLU A 176 30.72 -0.78 -2.36
C GLU A 176 31.02 -2.29 -2.42
N TYR A 177 30.41 -3.04 -3.35
CA TYR A 177 30.52 -4.50 -3.47
C TYR A 177 31.21 -5.01 -4.74
N GLY A 178 31.98 -4.15 -5.43
CA GLY A 178 32.99 -4.59 -6.40
C GLY A 178 32.49 -4.95 -7.81
N LYS A 179 31.22 -4.71 -8.14
CA LYS A 179 30.74 -4.70 -9.54
C LYS A 179 30.05 -3.37 -9.86
N THR A 180 30.42 -2.77 -10.97
CA THR A 180 29.81 -1.54 -11.49
C THR A 180 28.47 -1.88 -12.15
N ALA A 181 27.44 -2.17 -11.36
CA ALA A 181 26.10 -2.37 -11.89
C ALA A 181 25.46 -1.00 -12.17
N VAL A 182 25.26 -0.71 -13.46
CA VAL A 182 24.40 0.39 -13.91
C VAL A 182 22.98 -0.12 -13.76
N TYR A 183 22.35 0.06 -12.59
CA TYR A 183 20.99 -0.44 -12.38
C TYR A 183 20.01 0.36 -13.22
N GLY A 184 19.51 -0.26 -14.29
CA GLY A 184 18.30 0.17 -14.93
C GLY A 184 17.15 0.03 -13.95
N ASN A 185 16.36 1.09 -13.79
CA ASN A 185 15.02 1.01 -13.24
C ASN A 185 14.30 -0.22 -13.83
N VAL A 186 13.63 -1.04 -13.01
CA VAL A 186 12.83 -2.18 -13.50
C VAL A 186 11.81 -1.72 -14.56
N LEU A 187 11.40 -0.45 -14.47
CA LEU A 187 10.56 0.26 -15.43
C LEU A 187 11.32 1.39 -16.14
N GLY A 188 12.59 1.16 -16.47
CA GLY A 188 13.34 2.04 -17.37
C GLY A 188 12.68 2.09 -18.75
N VAL A 189 12.81 3.21 -19.45
CA VAL A 189 12.25 3.36 -20.80
C VAL A 189 12.78 2.26 -21.71
N GLY A 190 11.88 1.54 -22.38
CA GLY A 190 12.24 0.46 -23.31
C GLY A 190 12.51 -0.89 -22.66
N THR A 191 12.28 -1.04 -21.36
CA THR A 191 12.49 -2.31 -20.66
C THR A 191 11.53 -3.38 -21.16
N ARG A 192 12.05 -4.57 -21.47
CA ARG A 192 11.28 -5.75 -21.86
C ARG A 192 11.17 -6.72 -20.70
N LEU A 193 9.93 -7.09 -20.34
CA LEU A 193 9.60 -7.93 -19.19
C LEU A 193 10.41 -9.24 -19.13
N GLN A 194 10.52 -9.95 -20.25
CA GLN A 194 11.18 -11.27 -20.29
C GLN A 194 12.63 -11.21 -20.76
N ALA A 195 13.00 -10.21 -21.55
CA ALA A 195 14.34 -10.14 -22.16
C ALA A 195 15.37 -9.47 -21.25
N ASP A 196 14.93 -8.53 -20.40
CA ASP A 196 15.84 -7.71 -19.58
C ASP A 196 15.85 -8.13 -18.10
N ALA A 197 15.07 -9.15 -17.72
CA ALA A 197 15.02 -9.70 -16.36
C ALA A 197 15.85 -10.99 -16.26
N GLU A 198 17.17 -10.85 -16.37
CA GLU A 198 18.14 -11.96 -16.31
C GLU A 198 18.14 -12.68 -14.97
N ASP A 199 17.87 -11.98 -13.86
CA ASP A 199 17.73 -12.54 -12.51
C ASP A 199 16.44 -13.39 -12.35
N GLY A 200 15.53 -13.29 -13.33
CA GLY A 200 14.30 -14.07 -13.41
C GLY A 200 13.05 -13.29 -12.99
N ILE A 201 12.01 -13.37 -13.81
CA ILE A 201 10.75 -12.62 -13.60
C ILE A 201 10.01 -12.95 -12.29
N SER A 202 10.22 -14.13 -11.71
CA SER A 202 9.63 -14.49 -10.42
C SER A 202 10.46 -14.03 -9.23
N GLN A 203 11.66 -13.50 -9.48
CA GLN A 203 12.64 -13.06 -8.47
C GLN A 203 12.86 -11.54 -8.46
N THR A 204 12.29 -10.82 -9.43
CA THR A 204 12.38 -9.36 -9.47
C THR A 204 11.10 -8.69 -8.99
N ILE A 205 11.21 -7.89 -7.94
CA ILE A 205 10.18 -6.99 -7.43
C ILE A 205 9.93 -5.90 -8.47
N LEU A 206 8.67 -5.72 -8.80
CA LEU A 206 8.18 -4.74 -9.76
C LEU A 206 7.57 -3.53 -9.08
N VAL A 207 6.70 -3.79 -8.10
CA VAL A 207 5.95 -2.78 -7.37
C VAL A 207 5.92 -3.17 -5.91
N ASN A 208 6.09 -2.22 -5.01
CA ASN A 208 6.09 -2.45 -3.58
C ASN A 208 5.19 -1.46 -2.85
N GLU A 209 4.85 -1.81 -1.62
CA GLU A 209 4.11 -0.92 -0.74
C GLU A 209 5.05 0.09 -0.05
N GLN A 210 4.65 1.36 -0.06
CA GLN A 210 5.25 2.48 0.66
C GLN A 210 4.18 3.34 1.32
N SER A 211 3.43 2.71 2.23
CA SER A 211 2.27 3.31 2.87
C SER A 211 2.63 4.48 3.79
N GLY A 212 1.69 5.43 3.95
CA GLY A 212 1.75 6.48 5.00
C GLY A 212 2.11 7.89 4.55
N ARG A 213 2.46 8.08 3.26
CA ARG A 213 2.66 9.40 2.62
C ARG A 213 1.42 10.29 2.75
N PRO A 214 1.52 11.63 2.85
CA PRO A 214 2.72 12.46 2.75
C PRO A 214 3.59 12.49 4.00
N ASN A 215 3.10 11.95 5.13
CA ASN A 215 3.84 11.98 6.38
C ASN A 215 5.04 11.02 6.31
N LEU A 216 6.16 11.40 6.93
CA LEU A 216 7.25 10.47 7.14
C LEU A 216 6.90 9.55 8.31
N TRP A 217 7.13 8.27 8.12
CA TRP A 217 6.97 7.25 9.15
C TRP A 217 8.28 6.49 9.31
N LYS A 218 8.71 6.35 10.56
CA LYS A 218 9.87 5.55 10.94
C LYS A 218 9.48 4.60 12.06
N GLU A 219 9.67 3.31 11.84
CA GLU A 219 9.42 2.26 12.83
C GLU A 219 8.04 2.35 13.52
N GLY A 220 6.99 2.55 12.71
CA GLY A 220 5.61 2.67 13.21
C GLY A 220 5.26 4.03 13.82
N LYS A 221 6.20 4.99 13.88
CA LYS A 221 5.98 6.33 14.43
C LYS A 221 5.97 7.38 13.34
N LYS A 222 4.99 8.28 13.41
CA LYS A 222 4.91 9.45 12.55
C LYS A 222 6.00 10.45 12.97
N ASP A 223 6.92 10.75 12.06
CA ASP A 223 7.95 11.77 12.26
C ASP A 223 7.33 13.14 11.96
N GLY A 224 6.91 13.84 13.02
CA GLY A 224 6.18 15.11 12.91
C GLY A 224 7.00 16.29 12.36
N SER A 225 8.30 16.10 12.14
CA SER A 225 9.22 17.14 11.66
C SER A 225 9.43 17.13 10.15
N LEU A 226 9.04 16.04 9.48
CA LEU A 226 9.36 15.80 8.08
C LEU A 226 8.12 15.30 7.32
N THR A 227 7.66 16.10 6.36
CA THR A 227 6.79 15.59 5.29
C THR A 227 7.68 15.09 4.17
N VAL A 228 7.43 13.88 3.68
CA VAL A 228 8.08 13.39 2.44
C VAL A 228 7.40 13.98 1.18
N SER A 229 6.54 14.97 1.38
CA SER A 229 5.79 15.71 0.37
C SER A 229 6.61 16.88 -0.14
N GLY A 230 6.60 17.06 -1.46
CA GLY A 230 7.28 18.16 -2.15
C GLY A 230 7.53 17.82 -3.62
N ALA A 231 7.90 16.56 -3.91
CA ALA A 231 8.05 16.10 -5.28
C ALA A 231 6.74 15.53 -5.84
N SER A 232 6.51 15.71 -7.14
CA SER A 232 5.52 15.00 -7.97
C SER A 232 5.37 13.53 -7.63
N ARG A 233 6.44 12.89 -7.18
CA ARG A 233 6.55 11.44 -6.96
C ARG A 233 5.60 10.82 -5.94
N SER A 234 4.87 11.60 -5.14
CA SER A 234 3.90 11.03 -4.19
C SER A 234 2.48 10.92 -4.73
N LEU A 235 2.13 11.70 -5.76
CA LEU A 235 0.77 11.69 -6.31
C LEU A 235 0.57 10.46 -7.19
N TRP A 236 -0.61 9.85 -7.09
CA TRP A 236 -0.91 8.60 -7.80
C TRP A 236 -0.68 8.72 -9.31
N ALA A 237 -1.09 9.82 -9.94
CA ALA A 237 -1.01 10.03 -11.40
C ALA A 237 0.33 10.61 -11.90
N ALA A 238 1.20 11.03 -10.98
CA ALA A 238 2.41 11.75 -11.34
C ALA A 238 3.55 10.79 -11.64
N ALA A 239 4.23 10.25 -10.62
CA ALA A 239 5.18 9.16 -10.77
C ALA A 239 5.47 8.53 -9.41
N PRO A 240 4.62 7.65 -8.87
CA PRO A 240 4.92 6.89 -7.66
C PRO A 240 6.16 6.02 -7.84
N VAL A 241 7.32 6.62 -7.68
CA VAL A 241 8.63 6.02 -7.87
C VAL A 241 9.55 6.44 -6.74
N THR A 242 10.29 5.48 -6.21
CA THR A 242 11.27 5.73 -5.16
C THR A 242 12.62 5.13 -5.53
N GLN A 243 13.64 5.55 -4.80
CA GLN A 243 14.93 4.87 -4.75
C GLN A 243 15.15 4.48 -3.30
N ILE A 244 15.60 3.26 -3.06
CA ILE A 244 15.93 2.82 -1.70
C ILE A 244 17.10 3.67 -1.19
N PRO A 245 16.91 4.46 -0.12
CA PRO A 245 17.96 5.34 0.38
C PRO A 245 19.20 4.54 0.82
N SER A 246 20.40 5.06 0.55
CA SER A 246 21.66 4.39 0.89
C SER A 246 21.78 4.10 2.39
N TRP A 247 21.41 5.06 3.23
CA TRP A 247 21.46 4.94 4.69
C TRP A 247 20.57 3.82 5.26
N LEU A 248 19.55 3.39 4.51
CA LEU A 248 18.66 2.32 4.95
C LEU A 248 19.30 0.93 4.78
N ARG A 249 20.31 0.83 3.91
CA ARG A 249 21.03 -0.43 3.61
C ARG A 249 21.95 -0.87 4.75
N GLU A 250 22.41 0.09 5.54
CA GLU A 250 23.26 -0.12 6.70
C GLU A 250 22.45 -0.51 7.95
N ARG A 251 21.12 -0.56 7.85
CA ARG A 251 20.24 -0.95 8.96
C ARG A 251 20.13 -2.47 9.06
N ASP A 252 19.78 -2.92 10.25
CA ASP A 252 19.43 -4.31 10.56
C ASP A 252 18.13 -4.74 9.85
N ARG A 253 17.28 -3.78 9.47
CA ARG A 253 16.01 -4.01 8.78
C ARG A 253 15.72 -2.92 7.75
N VAL A 254 15.26 -3.34 6.57
CA VAL A 254 14.78 -2.44 5.51
C VAL A 254 13.26 -2.28 5.55
N VAL A 255 12.53 -3.40 5.66
CA VAL A 255 11.06 -3.41 5.65
C VAL A 255 10.49 -2.79 6.93
N ASN A 256 9.52 -1.90 6.80
CA ASN A 256 8.89 -1.19 7.92
C ASN A 256 9.84 -0.37 8.81
N TYR A 257 11.06 -0.06 8.31
CA TYR A 257 11.95 0.86 9.00
C TYR A 257 11.60 2.32 8.68
N SER A 258 11.44 2.66 7.39
CA SER A 258 10.98 3.99 6.93
C SER A 258 10.10 3.87 5.70
N ASN A 259 9.06 4.70 5.57
CA ASN A 259 8.22 4.80 4.37
C ASN A 259 8.86 5.55 3.18
N GLU A 260 10.18 5.71 3.24
CA GLU A 260 11.03 6.06 2.11
C GLU A 260 11.43 4.84 1.26
N ALA A 261 11.25 3.62 1.80
CA ALA A 261 11.42 2.34 1.10
C ALA A 261 10.22 1.41 1.38
N PHE A 262 10.44 0.10 1.53
CA PHE A 262 9.41 -0.90 1.81
C PHE A 262 8.72 -0.64 3.14
N TYR A 263 7.45 -0.23 3.09
CA TYR A 263 6.71 0.11 4.29
C TYR A 263 5.22 -0.16 4.16
N SER A 264 4.68 -0.85 5.16
CA SER A 264 3.26 -1.10 5.35
C SER A 264 2.91 -0.86 6.82
N PHE A 265 1.61 -0.90 7.12
CA PHE A 265 1.11 -0.94 8.49
C PHE A 265 0.73 -2.35 8.93
N HIS A 266 1.18 -3.37 8.19
CA HIS A 266 1.06 -4.76 8.57
C HIS A 266 2.27 -5.14 9.42
N SER A 267 2.01 -5.80 10.56
CA SER A 267 3.08 -6.20 11.51
C SER A 267 4.06 -7.22 10.93
N ALA A 268 3.62 -8.04 9.98
CA ALA A 268 4.41 -9.13 9.41
C ALA A 268 5.41 -8.67 8.33
N GLY A 269 5.15 -7.56 7.63
CA GLY A 269 5.96 -7.15 6.50
C GLY A 269 5.21 -6.27 5.50
N SER A 270 5.81 -6.04 4.35
CA SER A 270 5.25 -5.22 3.26
C SER A 270 4.98 -6.11 2.05
N TYR A 271 3.84 -5.96 1.39
CA TYR A 271 3.56 -6.74 0.18
C TYR A 271 4.26 -6.13 -1.03
N ALA A 272 4.76 -7.01 -1.90
CA ALA A 272 5.36 -6.64 -3.18
C ALA A 272 4.79 -7.49 -4.32
N GLY A 273 4.58 -6.87 -5.47
CA GLY A 273 4.28 -7.50 -6.75
C GLY A 273 5.56 -7.78 -7.55
N PHE A 274 5.60 -8.90 -8.25
CA PHE A 274 6.75 -9.39 -9.02
C PHE A 274 6.49 -9.32 -10.52
N LEU A 275 7.55 -9.39 -11.33
CA LEU A 275 7.47 -9.35 -12.80
C LEU A 275 6.64 -10.50 -13.40
N ASP A 276 6.56 -11.65 -12.74
CA ASP A 276 5.69 -12.78 -13.14
C ASP A 276 4.19 -12.53 -12.84
N GLY A 277 3.85 -11.35 -12.32
CA GLY A 277 2.50 -10.99 -11.92
C GLY A 277 2.08 -11.58 -10.59
N SER A 278 2.94 -12.29 -9.84
CA SER A 278 2.69 -12.75 -8.47
C SER A 278 2.80 -11.62 -7.45
N ALA A 279 2.22 -11.82 -6.27
CA ALA A 279 2.37 -10.89 -5.15
C ALA A 279 2.68 -11.69 -3.89
N ARG A 280 3.65 -11.23 -3.09
CA ARG A 280 4.16 -11.94 -1.93
C ARG A 280 4.45 -10.97 -0.79
N LEU A 281 4.46 -11.48 0.43
CA LEU A 281 4.86 -10.73 1.60
C LEU A 281 6.38 -10.70 1.69
N ILE A 282 6.96 -9.50 1.79
CA ILE A 282 8.36 -9.32 2.17
C ILE A 282 8.39 -9.12 3.69
N SER A 283 8.91 -10.11 4.41
CA SER A 283 8.91 -10.14 5.88
C SER A 283 9.69 -8.97 6.49
N VAL A 284 9.26 -8.48 7.65
CA VAL A 284 10.07 -7.55 8.48
C VAL A 284 11.39 -8.17 8.94
N ARG A 285 11.54 -9.49 8.86
CA ARG A 285 12.77 -10.22 9.19
C ARG A 285 13.67 -10.48 7.99
N ALA A 286 13.20 -10.16 6.77
CA ALA A 286 13.99 -10.37 5.57
C ALA A 286 15.32 -9.60 5.66
N LEU A 287 16.41 -10.27 5.30
CA LEU A 287 17.73 -9.65 5.33
C LEU A 287 17.78 -8.47 4.34
N PRO A 288 18.35 -7.32 4.74
CA PRO A 288 18.50 -6.15 3.86
C PRO A 288 19.06 -6.49 2.47
N TYR A 289 20.09 -7.33 2.42
CA TYR A 289 20.71 -7.76 1.15
C TYR A 289 19.73 -8.49 0.23
N ILE A 290 18.93 -9.41 0.75
CA ILE A 290 17.92 -10.14 -0.03
C ILE A 290 16.91 -9.16 -0.61
N VAL A 291 16.38 -8.25 0.21
CA VAL A 291 15.43 -7.24 -0.25
C VAL A 291 16.04 -6.40 -1.36
N LEU A 292 17.29 -5.96 -1.22
CA LEU A 292 17.98 -5.16 -2.24
C LEU A 292 18.22 -5.94 -3.54
N ALA A 293 18.64 -7.21 -3.46
CA ALA A 293 18.85 -8.07 -4.62
C ALA A 293 17.54 -8.31 -5.39
N LEU A 294 16.42 -8.51 -4.69
CA LEU A 294 15.13 -8.66 -5.36
C LEU A 294 14.65 -7.38 -6.06
N ASN A 295 15.28 -6.22 -5.85
CA ASN A 295 14.97 -4.98 -6.57
C ASN A 295 15.79 -4.77 -7.85
N THR A 296 16.64 -5.75 -8.21
CA THR A 296 17.42 -5.74 -9.45
C THR A 296 16.83 -6.74 -10.44
N ARG A 297 17.03 -6.45 -11.72
CA ARG A 297 16.57 -7.31 -12.82
C ARG A 297 17.74 -8.08 -13.47
N ASP A 298 18.95 -7.55 -13.34
CA ASP A 298 20.19 -7.94 -14.01
C ASP A 298 21.42 -7.79 -13.09
N GLY A 299 21.23 -7.90 -11.77
CA GLY A 299 22.31 -7.75 -10.80
C GLY A 299 23.22 -8.98 -10.69
N GLY A 300 22.72 -10.17 -11.06
CA GLY A 300 23.46 -11.42 -11.06
C GLY A 300 23.75 -11.98 -9.66
N GLU A 301 22.98 -11.56 -8.66
CA GLU A 301 23.01 -12.11 -7.31
C GLU A 301 22.32 -13.50 -7.27
N ASP A 302 22.92 -14.49 -6.59
CA ASP A 302 22.28 -15.80 -6.36
C ASP A 302 21.37 -15.73 -5.14
N VAL A 303 20.25 -15.01 -5.28
CA VAL A 303 19.24 -14.85 -4.23
C VAL A 303 17.91 -15.37 -4.75
N ARG A 304 17.21 -16.18 -3.94
CA ARG A 304 15.87 -16.65 -4.24
C ARG A 304 14.85 -15.98 -3.31
N VAL A 305 13.64 -15.79 -3.83
CA VAL A 305 12.48 -15.31 -3.08
C VAL A 305 12.14 -16.25 -1.92
N ASP A 306 12.44 -17.53 -2.04
CA ASP A 306 12.26 -18.50 -0.97
C ASP A 306 13.18 -18.21 0.24
N ASP A 307 14.25 -17.44 0.04
CA ASP A 307 15.15 -16.99 1.10
C ASP A 307 14.52 -15.89 1.98
N LEU A 308 13.35 -15.35 1.60
CA LEU A 308 12.60 -14.37 2.41
C LEU A 308 12.06 -14.94 3.74
N GLU A 309 11.97 -16.26 3.87
CA GLU A 309 11.50 -16.95 5.08
C GLU A 309 12.62 -17.34 6.05
N LEU A 310 13.89 -17.05 5.72
CA LEU A 310 15.01 -17.39 6.59
C LEU A 310 15.03 -16.48 7.83
N ASP A 311 14.47 -17.01 8.93
CA ASP A 311 14.44 -16.39 10.27
C ASP A 311 15.81 -16.33 10.95
N SER A 312 16.78 -17.12 10.48
CA SER A 312 18.10 -17.21 11.07
C SER A 312 19.21 -17.14 10.04
N TYR A 313 20.05 -16.15 10.25
CA TYR A 313 21.33 -15.90 9.62
C TYR A 313 22.31 -17.06 9.87
N ASP A 314 22.78 -17.74 8.81
CA ASP A 314 23.98 -18.56 8.92
C ASP A 314 25.21 -17.67 8.70
N GLU A 315 26.02 -17.49 9.75
CA GLU A 315 27.30 -16.79 9.66
C GLU A 315 28.25 -17.40 8.60
N SER A 316 27.99 -18.61 8.10
CA SER A 316 28.76 -19.20 7.01
C SER A 316 28.66 -18.40 5.69
N PHE A 317 27.58 -17.63 5.48
CA PHE A 317 27.48 -16.70 4.34
C PHE A 317 28.41 -15.47 4.48
N LEU A 318 28.71 -15.05 5.71
CA LEU A 318 29.82 -14.11 5.99
C LEU A 318 31.18 -14.76 5.79
N LYS A 319 31.35 -15.98 6.31
CA LYS A 319 32.66 -16.67 6.37
C LYS A 319 33.13 -17.20 5.00
N ASN A 320 32.22 -17.43 4.07
CA ASN A 320 32.53 -17.77 2.68
C ASN A 320 32.75 -16.55 1.77
N GLY A 321 32.74 -15.33 2.32
CA GLY A 321 33.31 -14.16 1.65
C GLY A 321 32.42 -13.47 0.62
N ILE A 322 31.14 -13.23 0.92
CA ILE A 322 30.36 -12.22 0.18
C ILE A 322 29.85 -11.15 1.15
N TYR A 323 30.80 -10.47 1.80
CA TYR A 323 30.64 -9.12 2.33
C TYR A 323 31.89 -8.32 1.95
N PRO A 324 31.76 -7.27 1.13
CA PRO A 324 32.79 -6.28 0.89
C PRO A 324 32.50 -5.10 1.81
N ASN A 325 33.06 -5.17 3.00
CA ASN A 325 33.95 -4.10 3.41
C ASN A 325 34.82 -4.66 4.53
N GLY A 326 35.88 -5.34 4.09
CA GLY A 326 37.08 -5.47 4.88
C GLY A 326 37.58 -4.08 5.24
N LYS A 327 37.22 -3.62 6.44
CA LYS A 327 38.07 -2.76 7.25
C LYS A 327 38.16 -3.38 8.65
N SER A 328 38.99 -4.41 8.74
CA SER A 328 39.81 -4.58 9.93
C SER A 328 40.77 -3.42 9.95
N THR A 329 40.54 -2.46 10.84
CA THR A 329 41.58 -1.52 11.24
C THR A 329 42.65 -2.29 12.01
N ASN A 330 43.87 -2.21 11.48
CA ASN A 330 45.15 -2.79 11.92
C ASN A 330 45.47 -4.20 11.43
#